data_AF-A0A2W6U5J1-F1
#
_entry.id   AF-A0A2W6U5J1-F1
#
_cell.length_a   1.000
_cell.length_b   1.000
_cell.length_c   1.000
_cell.angle_alpha   90.00
_cell.angle_beta   90.00
_cell.angle_gamma   90.00
#
_symmetry.space_group_name_H-M   'P 1'
#
loop_
_entity.id
_entity.type
_entity.pdbx_description
1 polymer ?
#
loop_
_entity_poly.entity_id
_entity_poly.type
_entity_poly.pdbx_seq_one_letter_code
_entity_poly.pdbx_strand_id
1 'polypeptide(L)'
;MRTNFDFAPYRRSTVGFDRLFNLLEAGARDDDGYPPFDILKDGEDSYRITVAVAGFRPEDIEVVAQQNLLTVSGKRAEDADRGEYLHRGIAARAFERRFQLADFIEAGEARVENGLLSIALKRVVPEAMKPRKIAIAGSTAANDRIAHQERALEAA
;
A
#
# COMPACT_ATOMS: atom_id res chain seq x y z
N MET A 1 11.80 31.53 12.74
CA MET A 1 11.18 30.99 13.98
C MET A 1 10.28 29.83 13.58
N ARG A 2 10.64 28.58 13.90
CA ARG A 2 9.77 27.41 13.72
C ARG A 2 8.93 27.23 14.98
N THR A 3 7.62 27.18 14.85
CA THR A 3 6.70 26.82 15.95
C THR A 3 6.70 25.30 16.11
N ASN A 4 7.27 24.82 17.20
CA ASN A 4 7.24 23.40 17.56
C ASN A 4 5.92 23.12 18.27
N PHE A 5 5.03 22.33 17.66
CA PHE A 5 3.78 21.94 18.29
C PHE A 5 4.05 20.82 19.31
N ASP A 6 3.80 21.11 20.59
CA ASP A 6 3.91 20.14 21.69
C ASP A 6 2.54 19.57 22.05
N PHE A 7 2.37 18.27 21.80
CA PHE A 7 1.15 17.52 22.08
C PHE A 7 1.22 16.68 23.37
N ALA A 8 2.23 16.91 24.22
CA ALA A 8 2.37 16.29 25.53
C ALA A 8 1.08 16.25 26.40
N PRO A 9 0.20 17.27 26.44
CA PRO A 9 -0.97 17.23 27.32
C PRO A 9 -2.02 16.16 26.97
N TYR A 10 -2.04 15.64 25.74
CA TYR A 10 -3.02 14.63 25.30
C TYR A 10 -2.59 13.19 25.61
N ARG A 11 -1.34 12.96 26.04
CA ARG A 11 -0.80 11.62 26.34
C ARG A 11 -1.28 11.03 27.67
N ARG A 12 -1.93 11.83 28.53
CA ARG A 12 -2.25 11.41 29.90
C ARG A 12 -3.48 10.50 30.04
N SER A 13 -4.23 10.20 28.99
CA SER A 13 -5.48 9.43 29.13
C SER A 13 -5.54 8.06 28.45
N THR A 14 -4.48 7.56 27.78
CA THR A 14 -4.61 6.27 27.09
C THR A 14 -3.33 5.45 27.11
N VAL A 15 -3.24 4.55 28.09
CA VAL A 15 -2.16 3.56 28.18
C VAL A 15 -2.27 2.61 26.99
N GLY A 16 -1.22 2.54 26.16
CA GLY A 16 -1.11 1.59 25.04
C GLY A 16 -1.10 2.21 23.64
N PHE A 17 -1.42 3.50 23.50
CA PHE A 17 -1.30 4.21 22.23
C PHE A 17 0.12 4.75 21.98
N ASP A 18 1.00 4.72 22.98
CA ASP A 18 2.37 5.24 22.89
C ASP A 18 3.20 4.53 21.80
N ARG A 19 2.97 3.24 21.52
CA ARG A 19 3.64 2.53 20.41
C ARG A 19 3.10 2.93 19.03
N LEU A 20 1.80 3.18 18.91
CA LEU A 20 1.19 3.65 17.66
C LEU A 20 1.64 5.07 17.35
N PHE A 21 1.66 5.94 18.36
CA PHE A 21 2.17 7.30 18.21
C PHE A 21 3.68 7.32 17.98
N ASN A 22 4.48 6.47 18.61
CA ASN A 22 5.91 6.38 18.31
C ASN A 22 6.21 5.87 16.90
N LEU A 23 5.38 4.97 16.33
CA LEU A 23 5.49 4.55 14.92
C LEU A 23 5.05 5.66 13.96
N LEU A 24 3.98 6.39 14.29
CA LEU A 24 3.50 7.54 13.52
C LEU A 24 4.52 8.70 13.57
N GLU A 25 5.13 8.93 14.73
CA GLU A 25 6.11 10.00 14.99
C GLU A 25 7.51 9.63 14.46
N ALA A 26 7.85 8.35 14.38
CA ALA A 26 9.04 7.86 13.68
C ALA A 26 8.89 7.93 12.15
N GLY A 27 7.67 7.72 11.62
CA GLY A 27 7.37 7.92 10.19
C GLY A 27 7.22 9.39 9.78
N ALA A 28 6.82 10.26 10.71
CA ALA A 28 6.65 11.69 10.47
C ALA A 28 7.95 12.50 10.53
N ARG A 29 9.09 11.86 10.83
CA ARG A 29 10.34 12.57 11.18
C ARG A 29 11.41 12.63 10.11
N ASP A 30 11.19 12.14 8.88
CA ASP A 30 12.29 12.20 7.90
C ASP A 30 11.94 12.38 6.43
N ASP A 31 10.77 12.90 6.07
CA ASP A 31 10.59 13.34 4.68
C ASP A 31 9.53 14.44 4.51
N ASP A 32 10.01 15.66 4.30
CA ASP A 32 9.41 17.00 4.33
C ASP A 32 8.24 17.25 3.33
N GLY A 33 7.28 16.32 3.22
CA GLY A 33 6.11 16.40 2.33
C GLY A 33 6.39 16.51 0.83
N TYR A 34 7.66 16.42 0.42
CA TYR A 34 8.14 16.54 -0.95
C TYR A 34 8.63 15.20 -1.56
N PRO A 35 8.21 14.84 -2.77
CA PRO A 35 7.30 15.61 -3.58
C PRO A 35 5.84 15.43 -3.14
N PRO A 36 5.01 16.47 -3.30
CA PRO A 36 3.58 16.35 -3.05
C PRO A 36 2.96 15.33 -4.00
N PHE A 37 1.93 14.64 -3.53
CA PHE A 37 1.28 13.58 -4.27
C PHE A 37 -0.22 13.54 -3.97
N ASP A 38 -0.96 12.97 -4.92
CA ASP A 38 -2.38 12.66 -4.81
C ASP A 38 -2.61 11.16 -4.99
N ILE A 39 -3.65 10.64 -4.34
CA ILE A 39 -4.14 9.28 -4.56
C ILE A 39 -5.62 9.37 -4.94
N LEU A 40 -5.95 8.94 -6.15
CA LEU A 40 -7.29 8.98 -6.70
C LEU A 40 -7.83 7.55 -6.85
N LYS A 41 -9.11 7.34 -6.53
CA LYS A 41 -9.85 6.13 -6.86
C LYS A 41 -10.62 6.38 -8.17
N ASP A 42 -10.11 5.85 -9.28
CA ASP A 42 -10.66 6.01 -10.63
C ASP A 42 -11.83 5.05 -10.93
N GLY A 43 -12.01 4.02 -10.09
CA GLY A 43 -13.08 3.04 -10.24
C GLY A 43 -13.16 2.10 -9.04
N GLU A 44 -13.97 1.04 -9.11
CA GLU A 44 -14.13 0.10 -8.00
C GLU A 44 -12.80 -0.58 -7.60
N ASP A 45 -12.04 -1.00 -8.61
CA ASP A 45 -10.76 -1.73 -8.49
C ASP A 45 -9.59 -0.98 -9.15
N SER A 46 -9.75 0.31 -9.45
CA SER A 46 -8.76 1.14 -10.14
C SER A 46 -8.38 2.34 -9.29
N TYR A 47 -7.08 2.56 -9.14
CA TYR A 47 -6.52 3.68 -8.40
C TYR A 47 -5.38 4.33 -9.18
N ARG A 48 -5.04 5.56 -8.84
CA ARG A 48 -3.94 6.29 -9.45
C ARG A 48 -3.20 7.07 -8.39
N ILE A 49 -1.88 6.96 -8.40
CA ILE A 49 -0.99 7.83 -7.64
C ILE A 49 -0.42 8.87 -8.59
N THR A 50 -0.51 10.15 -8.23
CA THR A 50 0.11 11.25 -8.98
C THR A 50 1.16 11.91 -8.11
N VAL A 51 2.40 12.04 -8.57
CA VAL A 51 3.51 12.63 -7.82
C VAL A 51 4.07 13.82 -8.59
N ALA A 52 4.27 14.96 -7.93
CA ALA A 52 4.89 16.11 -8.57
C ALA A 52 6.40 15.88 -8.77
N VAL A 53 6.85 15.79 -10.02
CA VAL A 53 8.25 15.51 -10.39
C VAL A 53 8.83 16.60 -11.28
N ALA A 54 8.28 17.81 -11.20
CA ALA A 54 8.76 18.95 -11.97
C ALA A 54 10.26 19.20 -11.75
N GLY A 55 11.01 19.31 -12.84
CA GLY A 55 12.46 19.48 -12.82
C GLY A 55 13.27 18.18 -12.94
N PHE A 56 12.61 17.02 -12.98
CA PHE A 56 13.24 15.74 -13.30
C PHE A 56 12.93 15.33 -14.73
N ARG A 57 13.93 14.75 -15.40
CA ARG A 57 13.68 14.07 -16.67
C ARG A 57 13.13 12.67 -16.41
N PRO A 58 12.34 12.08 -17.33
CA PRO A 58 11.84 10.72 -17.17
C PRO A 58 12.94 9.70 -16.86
N GLU A 59 14.13 9.87 -17.47
CA GLU A 59 15.30 9.01 -17.24
C GLU A 59 15.94 9.14 -15.84
N ASP A 60 15.66 10.23 -15.12
CA ASP A 60 16.17 10.49 -13.76
C ASP A 60 15.22 9.98 -12.67
N ILE A 61 14.04 9.47 -13.06
CA ILE A 61 13.00 8.98 -12.18
C ILE A 61 12.96 7.45 -12.24
N GLU A 62 12.96 6.84 -11.07
CA GLU A 62 12.93 5.39 -10.91
C GLU A 62 11.71 5.00 -10.07
N VAL A 63 10.89 4.10 -10.61
CA VAL A 63 9.68 3.57 -9.96
C VAL A 63 9.86 2.07 -9.77
N VAL A 64 9.87 1.63 -8.52
CA VAL A 64 10.10 0.23 -8.14
C VAL A 64 8.92 -0.27 -7.33
N ALA A 65 8.28 -1.34 -7.78
CA ALA A 65 7.25 -2.05 -7.04
C ALA A 65 7.83 -3.38 -6.52
N GLN A 66 7.87 -3.54 -5.19
CA GLN A 66 8.32 -4.76 -4.54
C GLN A 66 7.31 -5.18 -3.47
N GLN A 67 6.69 -6.35 -3.65
CA GLN A 67 5.63 -6.85 -2.77
C GLN A 67 4.50 -5.82 -2.63
N ASN A 68 4.34 -5.24 -1.44
CA ASN A 68 3.32 -4.23 -1.12
C ASN A 68 3.94 -2.83 -0.96
N LEU A 69 5.16 -2.61 -1.48
CA LEU A 69 5.86 -1.33 -1.39
C LEU A 69 6.13 -0.79 -2.79
N LEU A 70 5.61 0.40 -3.06
CA LEU A 70 5.94 1.16 -4.27
C LEU A 70 6.87 2.31 -3.88
N THR A 71 8.08 2.29 -4.41
CA THR A 71 9.09 3.33 -4.20
C THR A 71 9.25 4.14 -5.48
N VAL A 72 9.13 5.47 -5.36
CA VAL A 72 9.38 6.44 -6.42
C VAL A 72 10.58 7.27 -5.99
N SER A 73 11.65 7.23 -6.76
CA SER A 73 12.86 8.01 -6.47
C SER A 73 13.25 8.88 -7.65
N GLY A 74 13.76 10.06 -7.36
CA GLY A 74 14.33 10.97 -8.35
C GLY A 74 15.76 11.27 -7.98
N LYS A 75 16.70 10.93 -8.86
CA LYS A 75 18.12 11.23 -8.68
C LYS A 75 18.42 12.54 -9.40
N ARG A 76 19.24 13.39 -8.78
CA ARG A 76 19.75 14.58 -9.46
C ARG A 76 20.89 14.12 -10.37
N ALA A 77 20.80 14.41 -11.67
CA ALA A 77 22.00 14.51 -12.48
C ALA A 77 22.83 15.67 -11.91
N GLU A 78 24.04 15.38 -11.43
CA GLU A 78 24.98 16.40 -10.96
C GLU A 78 25.30 17.33 -12.13
N ASP A 79 24.48 18.35 -12.33
CA ASP A 79 24.88 19.50 -13.12
C ASP A 79 26.00 20.17 -12.33
N ALA A 80 27.23 19.84 -12.72
CA ALA A 80 28.46 20.49 -12.30
C ALA A 80 28.20 22.01 -12.29
N ASP A 81 28.34 22.60 -11.11
CA ASP A 81 28.00 23.98 -10.79
C ASP A 81 28.43 24.95 -11.91
N ARG A 82 27.47 25.37 -12.74
CA ARG A 82 27.72 26.24 -13.92
C ARG A 82 27.80 27.73 -13.57
N GLY A 83 27.98 28.07 -12.29
CA GLY A 83 28.17 29.45 -11.87
C GLY A 83 27.80 29.73 -10.42
N GLU A 84 28.03 30.98 -10.01
CA GLU A 84 27.67 31.50 -8.70
C GLU A 84 26.18 31.88 -8.67
N TYR A 85 25.38 31.16 -7.88
CA TYR A 85 23.97 31.50 -7.68
C TYR A 85 23.83 32.73 -6.78
N LEU A 86 23.22 33.80 -7.27
CA LEU A 86 22.85 34.96 -6.43
C LEU A 86 21.69 34.64 -5.48
N HIS A 87 20.77 33.76 -5.90
CA HIS A 87 19.70 33.19 -5.08
C HIS A 87 19.20 31.88 -5.71
N ARG A 88 18.95 30.84 -4.90
CA ARG A 88 18.50 29.53 -5.38
C ARG A 88 17.22 29.09 -4.66
N GLY A 89 16.07 29.52 -5.19
CA GLY A 89 14.75 29.14 -4.68
C GLY A 89 14.20 27.81 -5.22
N ILE A 90 14.76 27.32 -6.32
CA ILE A 90 14.34 26.08 -6.97
C ILE A 90 15.55 25.15 -7.01
N ALA A 91 15.69 24.36 -5.95
CA ALA A 91 16.64 23.26 -5.93
C ALA A 91 15.86 21.97 -6.17
N ALA A 92 16.08 21.33 -7.33
CA ALA A 92 15.66 19.95 -7.54
C ALA A 92 16.44 19.08 -6.55
N ARG A 93 15.81 18.79 -5.42
CA ARG A 93 16.34 17.90 -4.38
C ARG A 93 16.07 16.47 -4.81
N ALA A 94 17.09 15.62 -4.74
CA ALA A 94 16.87 14.19 -4.86
C ALA A 94 15.79 13.78 -3.84
N PHE A 95 14.93 12.86 -4.22
CA PHE A 95 13.81 12.45 -3.39
C PHE A 95 13.61 10.96 -3.46
N GLU A 96 12.99 10.41 -2.41
CA GLU A 96 12.47 9.05 -2.39
C GLU A 96 11.15 9.03 -1.66
N ARG A 97 10.07 8.66 -2.35
CA ARG A 97 8.75 8.47 -1.77
C ARG A 97 8.38 7.01 -1.79
N ARG A 98 7.84 6.53 -0.66
CA ARG A 98 7.42 5.15 -0.48
C ARG A 98 5.93 5.11 -0.17
N PHE A 99 5.21 4.29 -0.90
CA PHE A 99 3.79 4.04 -0.73
C PHE A 99 3.59 2.60 -0.30
N GLN A 100 2.97 2.40 0.86
CA GLN A 100 2.50 1.08 1.26
C GLN A 100 1.18 0.79 0.55
N LEU A 101 1.21 -0.21 -0.32
CA LEU A 101 0.05 -0.70 -1.04
C LEU A 101 -0.70 -1.72 -0.19
N ALA A 102 -2.02 -1.78 -0.36
CA ALA A 102 -2.82 -2.85 0.23
C ALA A 102 -2.55 -4.17 -0.48
N ASP A 103 -2.90 -5.27 0.18
CA ASP A 103 -2.85 -6.59 -0.45
C ASP A 103 -3.65 -6.60 -1.74
N PHE A 104 -3.13 -7.32 -2.73
CA PHE A 104 -3.75 -7.48 -4.06
C PHE A 104 -3.82 -6.21 -4.90
N ILE A 105 -3.13 -5.13 -4.51
CA ILE A 105 -2.93 -3.96 -5.37
C ILE A 105 -1.61 -4.13 -6.13
N GLU A 106 -1.68 -4.10 -7.45
CA GLU A 106 -0.52 -4.18 -8.34
C GLU A 106 -0.31 -2.84 -9.04
N ALA A 107 0.97 -2.43 -9.15
CA ALA A 107 1.36 -1.27 -9.92
C ALA A 107 1.41 -1.63 -11.42
N GLY A 108 0.77 -0.80 -12.24
CA GLY A 108 0.72 -0.94 -13.68
C GLY A 108 1.60 0.11 -14.37
N GLU A 109 1.02 0.77 -15.36
CA GLU A 109 1.74 1.74 -16.18
C GLU A 109 2.05 3.03 -15.41
N ALA A 110 3.26 3.55 -15.62
CA ALA A 110 3.72 4.84 -15.11
C ALA A 110 4.02 5.79 -16.27
N ARG A 111 3.56 7.03 -16.19
CA ARG A 111 3.78 8.07 -17.22
C ARG A 111 4.11 9.40 -16.58
N VAL A 112 5.04 10.13 -17.19
CA VAL A 112 5.37 11.51 -16.80
C VAL A 112 4.82 12.46 -17.84
N GLU A 113 3.99 13.41 -17.41
CA GLU A 113 3.44 14.45 -18.28
C GLU A 113 3.34 15.77 -17.50
N ASN A 114 3.77 16.88 -18.10
CA ASN A 114 3.67 18.22 -17.50
C ASN A 114 4.27 18.33 -16.08
N GLY A 115 5.34 17.58 -15.79
CA GLY A 115 5.99 17.56 -14.47
C GLY A 115 5.25 16.75 -13.41
N LEU A 116 4.28 15.92 -13.80
CA LEU A 116 3.56 15.01 -12.92
C LEU A 116 3.80 13.56 -13.35
N LEU A 117 4.17 12.71 -12.41
CA LEU A 117 4.26 11.26 -12.59
C LEU A 117 2.91 10.64 -12.19
N SER A 118 2.22 10.03 -13.14
CA SER A 118 1.01 9.25 -12.91
C SER A 118 1.32 7.76 -12.92
N ILE A 119 0.95 7.05 -11.85
CA ILE A 119 1.12 5.60 -11.71
C ILE A 119 -0.26 4.97 -11.56
N ALA A 120 -0.64 4.13 -12.53
CA ALA A 120 -1.88 3.37 -12.47
C ALA A 120 -1.73 2.17 -11.53
N LEU A 121 -2.72 1.94 -10.67
CA LEU A 121 -2.79 0.80 -9.76
C LEU A 121 -4.09 0.04 -9.99
N LYS A 122 -4.02 -1.29 -9.92
CA LYS A 122 -5.19 -2.15 -10.08
C LYS A 122 -5.29 -3.16 -8.95
N ARG A 123 -6.52 -3.39 -8.48
CA ARG A 123 -6.80 -4.50 -7.56
C ARG A 123 -6.98 -5.80 -8.34
N VAL A 124 -6.15 -6.80 -8.05
CA VAL A 124 -6.18 -8.12 -8.66
C VAL A 124 -6.41 -9.15 -7.56
N VAL A 125 -7.68 -9.47 -7.29
CA VAL A 125 -8.02 -10.54 -6.33
C VAL A 125 -7.81 -11.90 -7.01
N PRO A 126 -6.89 -12.76 -6.51
CA PRO A 126 -6.64 -14.06 -7.11
C PRO A 126 -7.90 -14.92 -7.12
N GLU A 127 -8.19 -15.57 -8.27
CA GLU A 127 -9.34 -16.47 -8.39
C GLU A 127 -9.30 -17.64 -7.39
N ALA A 128 -8.11 -18.01 -6.91
CA ALA A 128 -7.90 -19.05 -5.90
C ALA A 128 -8.51 -18.74 -4.52
N MET A 129 -8.85 -17.46 -4.25
CA MET A 129 -9.61 -17.07 -3.06
C MET A 129 -11.13 -17.02 -3.28
N LYS A 130 -11.62 -17.33 -4.50
CA LYS A 130 -13.05 -17.54 -4.70
C LYS A 130 -13.46 -18.75 -3.85
N PRO A 131 -14.47 -18.61 -2.97
CA PRO A 131 -14.87 -19.69 -2.08
C PRO A 131 -15.25 -20.94 -2.89
N ARG A 132 -14.47 -22.01 -2.73
CA ARG A 132 -14.76 -23.32 -3.33
C ARG A 132 -15.76 -24.07 -2.47
N LYS A 133 -16.80 -24.61 -3.09
CA LYS A 133 -17.78 -25.47 -2.42
C LYS A 133 -17.09 -26.82 -2.14
N ILE A 134 -16.91 -27.16 -0.87
CA ILE A 134 -16.40 -28.48 -0.47
C ILE A 134 -17.60 -29.44 -0.45
N ALA A 135 -17.54 -30.50 -1.25
CA ALA A 135 -18.54 -31.57 -1.19
C ALA A 135 -18.30 -32.39 0.09
N ILE A 136 -19.33 -32.54 0.92
CA ILE A 136 -19.30 -33.45 2.07
C ILE A 136 -19.56 -34.85 1.52
N ALA A 137 -18.61 -35.76 1.65
CA ALA A 137 -18.82 -37.17 1.32
C ALA A 137 -19.82 -37.78 2.31
N GLY A 138 -21.01 -38.12 1.81
CA GLY A 138 -22.01 -38.85 2.58
C GLY A 138 -21.56 -40.29 2.78
N SER A 139 -21.29 -40.67 4.04
CA SER A 139 -21.21 -42.07 4.46
C SER A 139 -22.63 -42.69 4.40
N THR A 140 -23.05 -43.11 3.22
CA THR A 140 -24.32 -43.86 3.03
C THR A 140 -24.11 -45.37 3.29
N ALA A 141 -23.37 -45.73 4.34
CA ALA A 141 -23.10 -47.13 4.66
C ALA A 141 -23.27 -47.49 6.16
N ALA A 142 -24.06 -46.71 6.91
CA ALA A 142 -24.29 -46.97 8.34
C ALA A 142 -25.76 -47.10 8.76
N ASN A 143 -26.75 -46.83 7.90
CA ASN A 143 -28.17 -46.88 8.32
C ASN A 143 -28.91 -48.20 8.02
N ASP A 144 -28.34 -49.13 7.24
CA ASP A 144 -29.02 -50.39 6.91
C ASP A 144 -28.87 -51.49 7.99
N ARG A 145 -28.08 -51.26 9.05
CA ARG A 145 -27.89 -52.28 10.11
C ARG A 145 -28.90 -52.17 11.27
N ILE A 146 -29.60 -51.05 11.41
CA ILE A 146 -30.56 -50.86 12.51
C ILE A 146 -31.92 -51.50 12.17
N ALA A 147 -32.29 -51.58 10.89
CA ALA A 147 -33.58 -52.15 10.47
C ALA A 147 -33.67 -53.69 10.57
N HIS A 148 -32.56 -54.41 10.75
CA HIS A 148 -32.54 -55.87 10.83
C HIS A 148 -32.52 -56.44 12.25
N GLN A 149 -32.41 -55.61 13.30
CA GLN A 149 -32.41 -56.10 14.69
C GLN A 149 -33.80 -56.13 15.36
N GLU A 150 -34.83 -55.48 14.80
CA GLU A 150 -36.18 -55.50 15.40
C GLU A 150 -37.08 -56.65 14.96
N ARG A 151 -36.76 -57.40 13.90
CA ARG A 151 -37.58 -58.56 13.47
C ARG A 151 -37.18 -59.90 14.10
N ALA A 152 -36.15 -59.95 14.94
CA ALA A 152 -35.66 -61.19 15.54
C ALA A 152 -36.13 -61.42 17.00
N LEU A 153 -36.91 -60.51 17.58
CA LEU A 153 -37.36 -60.59 18.98
C LEU A 153 -38.87 -60.82 19.16
N GLU A 154 -39.63 -60.94 18.07
CA GLU A 154 -41.09 -61.17 18.09
C GLU A 154 -41.49 -62.63 17.72
N ALA A 155 -40.51 -63.54 17.64
CA ALA A 155 -40.74 -64.95 17.29
C ALA A 155 -40.15 -65.94 18.32
N ALA A 156 -40.08 -65.56 19.60
CA ALA A 156 -39.70 -66.44 20.71
C ALA A 156 -40.77 -66.41 21.81
#